data_AF-A0A0S8A253-F1
#
_entry.id   AF-A0A0S8A253-F1
#
_cell.length_a   1.000
_cell.length_b   1.000
_cell.length_c   1.000
_cell.angle_alpha   90.00
_cell.angle_beta   90.00
_cell.angle_gamma   90.00
#
_symmetry.space_group_name_H-M   'P 1'
#
loop_
_entity.id
_entity.type
_entity.pdbx_description
1 polymer ?
#
loop_
_entity_poly.entity_id
_entity_poly.type
_entity_poly.pdbx_seq_one_letter_code
_entity_poly.pdbx_strand_id
1 'polypeptide(L)'
;MTAVVSERFYSLLQTDIEELKSLPEQSSCEITRDGMELTLSVWHDKPSATEHRVVVQAYKRQLMGIVGKVYAEGFVVNDQNQKRRLSSDELSEFI
;
A
#
# COMPACT_ATOMS: atom_id res chain seq x y z
N MET A 1 11.19 -0.04 8.06
CA MET A 1 10.43 -0.27 6.81
C MET A 1 9.09 -0.94 7.10
N THR A 2 9.08 -2.14 7.69
CA THR A 2 7.87 -2.87 8.09
C THR A 2 6.90 -2.02 8.92
N ALA A 3 7.38 -1.37 9.98
CA ALA A 3 6.54 -0.54 10.86
C ALA A 3 5.82 0.60 10.12
N VAL A 4 6.50 1.29 9.20
CA VAL A 4 5.90 2.37 8.41
C VAL A 4 4.76 1.84 7.54
N VAL A 5 5.00 0.73 6.84
CA VAL A 5 3.99 0.12 5.98
C VAL A 5 2.82 -0.37 6.82
N SER A 6 3.07 -1.06 7.93
CA SER A 6 2.00 -1.51 8.82
C SER A 6 1.21 -0.33 9.39
N GLU A 7 1.86 0.74 9.86
CA GLU A 7 1.21 1.96 10.36
C GLU A 7 0.27 2.57 9.30
N ARG A 8 0.77 2.76 8.07
CA ARG A 8 -0.04 3.30 6.97
C ARG A 8 -1.13 2.35 6.51
N PHE A 9 -0.84 1.05 6.46
CA PHE A 9 -1.80 0.00 6.13
C PHE A 9 -2.96 -0.02 7.13
N TYR A 10 -2.68 -0.04 8.44
CA TYR A 10 -3.74 -0.05 9.45
C TYR A 10 -4.56 1.24 9.44
N SER A 11 -3.94 2.39 9.15
CA SER A 11 -4.66 3.66 8.95
C SER A 11 -5.65 3.53 7.79
N LEU A 12 -5.23 3.02 6.64
CA LEU A 12 -6.12 2.83 5.47
C LEU A 12 -7.14 1.70 5.67
N LEU A 13 -6.78 0.67 6.44
CA LEU A 13 -7.70 -0.42 6.78
C LEU A 13 -8.86 0.07 7.66
N GLN A 14 -8.67 1.13 8.44
CA GLN A 14 -9.71 1.76 9.25
C GLN A 14 -10.53 2.80 8.47
N THR A 15 -10.03 3.27 7.34
CA THR A 15 -10.72 4.22 6.45
C THR A 15 -11.97 3.59 5.82
N ASP A 16 -13.04 4.38 5.66
CA ASP A 16 -14.27 3.93 5.03
C ASP A 16 -14.14 3.79 3.51
N ILE A 17 -14.93 2.90 2.91
CA ILE A 17 -14.90 2.64 1.46
C ILE A 17 -15.12 3.90 0.62
N GLU A 18 -15.96 4.85 1.05
CA GLU A 18 -16.21 6.08 0.28
C GLU A 18 -14.97 6.98 0.22
N GLU A 19 -14.16 7.01 1.28
CA GLU A 19 -12.88 7.71 1.28
C GLU A 19 -11.84 6.95 0.44
N LEU A 20 -11.80 5.62 0.54
CA LEU A 20 -10.87 4.79 -0.25
C LEU A 20 -11.12 4.90 -1.76
N LYS A 21 -12.38 5.03 -2.18
CA LYS A 21 -12.78 5.28 -3.58
C LYS A 21 -12.15 6.53 -4.18
N SER A 22 -11.85 7.53 -3.35
CA SER A 22 -11.25 8.80 -3.77
C SER A 22 -9.73 8.75 -3.91
N LEU A 23 -9.09 7.65 -3.51
CA LEU A 23 -7.64 7.50 -3.65
C LEU A 23 -7.24 7.53 -5.14
N PRO A 24 -6.15 8.23 -5.48
CA PRO A 24 -5.56 8.12 -6.81
C PRO A 24 -5.04 6.70 -7.04
N GLU A 25 -4.90 6.30 -8.31
CA GLU A 25 -4.39 4.98 -8.69
C GLU A 25 -3.03 4.66 -8.04
N GLN A 26 -2.18 5.67 -7.93
CA GLN A 26 -0.94 5.61 -7.19
C GLN A 26 -0.67 6.95 -6.52
N SER A 27 -0.19 6.91 -5.29
CA SER A 27 0.43 8.05 -4.60
C SER A 27 1.73 7.61 -3.95
N SER A 28 2.71 8.50 -3.89
CA SER A 28 3.99 8.24 -3.23
C SER A 28 4.48 9.46 -2.48
N CYS A 29 5.14 9.23 -1.35
CA CYS A 29 5.85 10.26 -0.60
C CYS A 29 7.20 9.74 -0.11
N GLU A 30 8.14 10.66 0.04
CA GLU A 30 9.42 10.40 0.69
C GLU A 30 9.27 10.63 2.19
N ILE A 31 9.81 9.72 2.98
CA ILE A 31 9.82 9.80 4.43
C ILE A 31 11.20 9.44 4.97
N THR A 32 11.54 9.98 6.14
CA THR A 32 12.76 9.62 6.86
C THR A 32 12.39 8.88 8.14
N ARG A 33 12.85 7.64 8.29
CA ARG A 33 12.64 6.82 9.50
C ARG A 33 13.96 6.16 9.89
N ASP A 34 14.35 6.28 11.15
CA ASP A 34 15.59 5.71 11.69
C ASP A 34 16.85 6.10 10.87
N GLY A 35 16.89 7.34 10.37
CA GLY A 35 18.00 7.85 9.54
C GLY A 35 18.02 7.30 8.11
N MET A 36 16.97 6.61 7.67
CA MET A 36 16.84 6.09 6.31
C MET A 36 15.74 6.83 5.54
N GLU A 37 16.08 7.30 4.34
CA GLU A 37 15.12 7.79 3.36
C GLU A 37 14.42 6.60 2.68
N LEU A 38 13.09 6.60 2.75
CA LEU A 38 12.22 5.59 2.16
C LEU A 38 11.21 6.27 1.26
N THR A 39 10.85 5.62 0.18
CA THR A 39 9.65 5.96 -0.58
C THR A 39 8.52 5.06 -0.08
N LEU A 40 7.45 5.68 0.41
CA LEU A 40 6.20 5.01 0.77
C LEU A 40 5.21 5.26 -0.37
N SER A 41 4.69 4.20 -0.98
CA SER A 41 3.66 4.30 -2.01
C SER A 41 2.37 3.61 -1.57
N VAL A 42 1.26 4.16 -2.02
CA VAL A 42 -0.07 3.54 -1.93
C VAL A 42 -0.56 3.33 -3.36
N TRP A 43 -0.87 2.09 -3.69
CA TRP A 43 -1.56 1.70 -4.92
C TRP A 43 -3.04 1.48 -4.61
N HIS A 44 -3.88 1.86 -5.56
CA HIS A 44 -5.32 1.67 -5.52
C HIS A 44 -5.81 1.26 -6.91
N ASP A 45 -6.41 0.09 -7.00
CA ASP A 45 -7.04 -0.39 -8.23
C ASP A 45 -8.37 -1.12 -7.95
N LYS A 46 -9.01 -1.57 -9.04
CA LYS A 46 -10.32 -2.21 -9.02
C LYS A 46 -10.23 -3.59 -9.66
N PRO A 47 -9.92 -4.66 -8.90
CA PRO A 47 -9.84 -6.01 -9.45
C PRO A 47 -11.21 -6.51 -9.97
N SER A 48 -12.31 -5.94 -9.50
CA SER A 48 -13.66 -6.16 -10.00
C SER A 48 -14.50 -4.89 -9.88
N ALA A 49 -15.74 -4.91 -10.38
CA ALA A 49 -16.64 -3.75 -10.34
C ALA A 49 -17.04 -3.35 -8.90
N THR A 50 -16.97 -4.29 -7.95
CA THR A 50 -17.45 -4.12 -6.58
C THR A 50 -16.33 -4.18 -5.55
N GLU A 51 -15.08 -4.31 -5.99
CA GLU A 51 -13.92 -4.43 -5.11
C GLU A 51 -12.90 -3.36 -5.43
N HIS A 52 -12.33 -2.81 -4.36
CA HIS A 52 -11.20 -1.91 -4.39
C HIS A 52 -10.04 -2.61 -3.67
N ARG A 53 -8.89 -2.65 -4.33
CA ARG A 53 -7.67 -3.19 -3.76
C ARG A 53 -6.73 -2.04 -3.45
N VAL A 54 -6.19 -2.05 -2.24
CA VAL A 54 -5.27 -1.04 -1.72
C VAL A 54 -4.01 -1.75 -1.27
N VAL A 55 -2.86 -1.30 -1.77
CA VAL A 55 -1.55 -1.85 -1.40
C VAL A 55 -0.65 -0.73 -0.93
N VAL A 56 -0.09 -0.88 0.27
CA VAL A 56 0.91 0.01 0.83
C VAL A 56 2.26 -0.66 0.67
N GLN A 57 3.20 -0.01 0.00
CA GLN A 57 4.58 -0.47 -0.17
C GLN A 57 5.56 0.55 0.38
N ALA A 58 6.68 0.09 0.92
CA ALA A 58 7.82 0.96 1.16
C ALA A 58 9.11 0.31 0.65
N TYR A 59 9.94 1.14 0.02
CA TYR A 59 11.24 0.73 -0.47
C TYR A 59 12.30 1.80 -0.21
N LYS A 60 13.56 1.36 -0.13
CA LYS A 60 14.70 2.26 -0.06
C LYS A 60 15.22 2.52 -1.47
N ARG A 61 15.29 3.79 -1.88
CA ARG A 61 15.92 4.19 -3.14
C ARG A 61 17.43 4.23 -2.94
N GLN A 62 18.19 3.50 -3.76
CA GLN A 62 19.65 3.63 -3.80
C GLN A 62 20.07 4.54 -4.96
N LEU A 63 21.28 5.12 -4.86
CA LEU A 63 21.83 6.17 -5.74
C LEU A 63 21.87 5.82 -7.26
N MET A 64 21.58 4.57 -7.63
CA MET A 64 21.59 4.06 -9.02
C MET A 64 20.21 3.57 -9.49
N GLY A 65 19.12 3.96 -8.81
CA GLY A 65 17.77 3.48 -9.15
C GLY A 65 17.49 2.03 -8.72
N ILE A 66 18.44 1.37 -8.04
CA ILE A 66 18.23 0.06 -7.42
C ILE A 66 17.24 0.26 -6.27
N VAL A 67 16.07 -0.36 -6.41
CA VAL A 67 15.06 -0.48 -5.38
C VAL A 67 15.51 -1.60 -4.44
N GLY A 68 15.80 -1.26 -3.18
CA GLY A 68 16.11 -2.25 -2.15
C GLY A 68 14.89 -3.12 -1.80
N LYS A 69 14.98 -3.95 -0.75
CA LYS A 69 13.86 -4.78 -0.27
C LYS A 69 12.56 -3.98 -0.23
N VAL A 70 11.57 -4.38 -1.01
CA VAL A 70 10.20 -3.84 -0.95
C VAL A 70 9.48 -4.61 0.15
N TYR A 71 8.84 -3.88 1.07
CA TYR A 71 7.87 -4.48 1.98
C TYR A 71 6.51 -3.92 1.62
N ALA A 72 5.51 -4.80 1.50
CA ALA A 72 4.15 -4.42 1.15
C ALA A 72 3.12 -5.11 2.04
N GLU A 73 2.04 -4.40 2.34
CA GLU A 73 0.81 -4.93 2.93
C GLU A 73 -0.38 -4.39 2.14
N GLY A 74 -1.42 -5.19 1.96
CA GLY A 74 -2.58 -4.78 1.18
C GLY A 74 -3.84 -5.49 1.60
N PHE A 75 -4.96 -4.93 1.16
CA PHE A 75 -6.29 -5.48 1.40
C PHE A 75 -7.20 -5.19 0.21
N VAL A 76 -8.23 -6.02 0.07
CA VAL A 76 -9.40 -5.73 -0.74
C VAL A 76 -10.54 -5.30 0.18
N VAL A 77 -11.35 -4.37 -0.30
CA VAL A 77 -12.58 -3.94 0.33
C VAL A 77 -13.69 -3.93 -0.70
N ASN A 78 -14.87 -4.45 -0.34
CA ASN A 78 -16.03 -4.41 -1.22
C ASN A 78 -16.98 -3.25 -0.87
N ASP A 79 -18.03 -3.06 -1.66
CA ASP A 79 -19.05 -2.02 -1.43
C ASP A 79 -19.84 -2.18 -0.11
N GLN A 80 -19.76 -3.34 0.54
CA GLN A 80 -20.32 -3.57 1.89
C GLN A 80 -19.32 -3.24 3.00
N ASN A 81 -18.18 -2.62 2.64
CA ASN A 81 -17.06 -2.30 3.54
C ASN A 81 -16.42 -3.55 4.19
N GLN A 82 -16.63 -4.73 3.62
CA GLN A 82 -16.00 -5.96 4.09
C GLN A 82 -14.56 -6.01 3.59
N LYS A 83 -13.63 -6.14 4.53
CA LYS A 83 -12.19 -6.06 4.25
C LYS A 83 -11.54 -7.42 4.39
N ARG A 84 -10.70 -7.78 3.42
CA ARG A 84 -9.88 -9.00 3.44
C ARG A 84 -8.43 -8.63 3.13
N ARG A 85 -7.49 -9.12 3.94
CA ARG A 85 -6.07 -8.95 3.65
C ARG A 85 -5.67 -9.72 2.39
N LEU A 86 -4.75 -9.14 1.62
CA LEU A 86 -4.11 -9.83 0.51
C LEU A 86 -3.15 -10.89 1.05
N SER A 87 -3.09 -12.01 0.34
CA SER A 87 -2.09 -13.05 0.49
C SER A 87 -0.73 -12.63 -0.07
N SER A 88 0.33 -13.38 0.24
CA SER A 88 1.65 -13.15 -0.33
C SER A 88 1.68 -13.28 -1.85
N ASP A 89 0.87 -14.18 -2.42
CA ASP A 89 0.78 -14.37 -3.87
C ASP A 89 0.12 -13.15 -4.54
N GLU A 90 -0.98 -12.64 -3.97
CA GLU A 90 -1.64 -11.41 -4.45
C GLU A 90 -0.74 -10.16 -4.31
N LEU A 91 0.14 -10.14 -3.30
CA LEU A 91 1.08 -9.03 -3.10
C LEU A 91 2.29 -9.10 -4.03
N SER A 92 2.62 -10.27 -4.60
CA SER A 92 3.81 -10.44 -5.44
C SER A 92 3.79 -9.59 -6.72
N GLU A 93 2.61 -9.16 -7.18
CA GLU A 93 2.46 -8.22 -8.30
C GLU A 93 3.02 -6.82 -8.00
N PHE A 94 3.29 -6.51 -6.72
CA PHE A 94 3.65 -5.17 -6.24
C PHE A 94 5.04 -5.09 -5.58
N ILE A 95 5.81 -6.19 -5.57
CA ILE A 95 7.08 -6.33 -4.82
C ILE A 95 8.24 -6.63 -5.77
#